data_AF-A0A3S1DBL4-F1
#
_entry.id   AF-A0A3S1DBL4-F1
#
_cell.length_a   1.000
_cell.length_b   1.000
_cell.length_c   1.000
_cell.angle_alpha   90.00
_cell.angle_beta   90.00
_cell.angle_gamma   90.00
#
_symmetry.space_group_name_H-M   'P 1'
#
loop_
_entity.id
_entity.type
_entity.pdbx_description
1 polymer ?
#
loop_
_entity_poly.entity_id
_entity_poly.type
_entity_poly.pdbx_seq_one_letter_code
_entity_poly.pdbx_strand_id
1 'polypeptide(L)'
;MMKSNLIAAAEIDRIDTWAKYSAPMCGSCISSCCTLPVEVKIKDLIRIGIVDEFEMGDPPKNIAKRLQKEGIVERFNQKSGIFTLQRMSNNDCLYLDRKSRMCTIYEKRPDTCRNHPRIGPRPGYCAYVPKAVERKNSSEKLMVF
;
A
#
# COMPACT_ATOMS: atom_id res chain seq x y z
N MET A 1 -10.77 -23.57 19.83
CA MET A 1 -10.82 -23.71 18.37
C MET A 1 -11.17 -22.36 17.76
N MET A 2 -10.21 -21.63 17.19
CA MET A 2 -10.54 -20.45 16.38
C MET A 2 -11.05 -20.96 15.03
N LYS A 3 -12.31 -20.67 14.69
CA LYS A 3 -12.84 -20.90 13.35
C LYS A 3 -11.95 -20.14 12.36
N SER A 4 -11.31 -20.87 11.45
CA SER A 4 -10.65 -20.30 10.29
C SER A 4 -11.71 -19.68 9.38
N ASN A 5 -12.03 -18.42 9.63
CA ASN A 5 -12.89 -17.65 8.75
C ASN A 5 -12.14 -17.47 7.43
N LEU A 6 -12.58 -18.19 6.39
CA LEU A 6 -12.09 -17.99 5.04
C LEU A 6 -12.58 -16.61 4.57
N ILE A 7 -11.65 -15.67 4.50
CA ILE A 7 -11.91 -14.32 3.96
C ILE A 7 -11.69 -14.40 2.45
N ALA A 8 -12.72 -14.08 1.67
CA ALA A 8 -12.63 -14.01 0.22
C ALA A 8 -11.60 -12.94 -0.22
N ALA A 9 -10.91 -13.21 -1.33
CA ALA A 9 -10.05 -12.22 -1.96
C ALA A 9 -10.91 -11.08 -2.53
N ALA A 10 -10.51 -9.84 -2.27
CA ALA A 10 -11.16 -8.67 -2.83
C ALA A 10 -10.82 -8.51 -4.31
N GLU A 11 -11.80 -8.03 -5.08
CA GLU A 11 -11.54 -7.39 -6.36
C GLU A 11 -11.24 -5.92 -6.07
N ILE A 12 -10.01 -5.47 -6.37
CA ILE A 12 -9.49 -4.17 -5.91
C ILE A 12 -10.42 -3.00 -6.31
N ASP A 13 -10.91 -3.02 -7.54
CA ASP A 13 -11.75 -1.95 -8.10
C ASP A 13 -13.24 -2.06 -7.70
N ARG A 14 -13.66 -3.18 -7.09
CA ARG A 14 -15.02 -3.40 -6.60
C ARG A 14 -15.07 -3.27 -5.07
N ILE A 15 -15.25 -2.04 -4.59
CA ILE A 15 -15.20 -1.72 -3.16
C ILE A 15 -16.19 -2.51 -2.31
N ASP A 16 -17.31 -2.96 -2.87
CA ASP A 16 -18.32 -3.80 -2.22
C ASP A 16 -17.80 -5.21 -1.88
N THR A 17 -16.80 -5.71 -2.61
CA THR A 17 -16.12 -6.99 -2.33
C THR A 17 -15.13 -6.93 -1.16
N TRP A 18 -14.78 -5.73 -0.70
CA TRP A 18 -13.81 -5.56 0.37
C TRP A 18 -14.38 -6.10 1.68
N ALA A 19 -13.56 -6.83 2.44
CA ALA A 19 -13.97 -7.45 3.69
C ALA A 19 -13.83 -6.48 4.86
N LYS A 20 -14.72 -6.58 5.86
CA LYS A 20 -14.59 -5.80 7.10
C LYS A 20 -13.25 -6.13 7.76
N TYR A 21 -12.46 -5.11 8.07
CA TYR A 21 -11.10 -5.30 8.53
C TYR A 21 -11.02 -6.04 9.87
N SER A 22 -10.02 -6.90 9.99
CA SER A 22 -9.55 -7.46 11.26
C SER A 22 -8.02 -7.53 11.26
N ALA A 23 -7.39 -7.31 12.42
CA ALA A 23 -5.93 -7.23 12.53
C ALA A 23 -5.16 -8.42 11.91
N PRO A 24 -5.62 -9.68 12.00
CA PRO A 24 -4.93 -10.82 11.41
C PRO A 24 -4.79 -10.77 9.87
N MET A 25 -5.65 -10.01 9.17
CA MET A 25 -5.62 -9.90 7.72
C MET A 25 -4.27 -9.41 7.19
N CYS A 26 -3.61 -8.47 7.88
CA CYS A 26 -2.37 -7.89 7.37
C CYS A 26 -1.23 -8.93 7.27
N GLY A 27 -1.18 -9.91 8.17
CA GLY A 27 -0.13 -10.94 8.17
C GLY A 27 -0.24 -11.96 7.03
N SER A 28 -1.48 -12.26 6.61
CA SER A 28 -1.79 -13.21 5.56
C SER A 28 -2.07 -12.57 4.19
N CYS A 29 -1.99 -11.25 4.07
CA CYS A 29 -2.26 -10.50 2.83
C CYS A 29 -1.00 -10.32 1.97
N ILE A 30 -1.17 -10.19 0.64
CA ILE A 30 -0.09 -9.82 -0.31
C ILE A 30 0.29 -8.33 -0.29
N SER A 31 -0.13 -7.60 0.76
CA SER A 31 -0.02 -6.14 0.87
C SER A 31 -0.77 -5.39 -0.23
N SER A 32 -2.00 -5.82 -0.54
CA SER A 32 -2.87 -5.18 -1.55
C SER A 32 -3.17 -3.71 -1.26
N CYS A 33 -3.12 -3.25 -0.01
CA CYS A 33 -3.23 -1.82 0.30
C CYS A 33 -2.10 -0.99 -0.34
N CYS A 34 -0.94 -1.60 -0.59
CA CYS A 34 0.16 -0.98 -1.30
C CYS A 34 0.03 -1.06 -2.82
N THR A 35 -1.09 -1.55 -3.37
CA THR A 35 -1.43 -1.46 -4.81
C THR A 35 -2.52 -0.41 -5.10
N LEU A 36 -3.09 0.17 -4.04
CA LEU A 36 -4.05 1.27 -4.13
C LEU A 36 -3.33 2.59 -4.41
N PRO A 37 -3.99 3.57 -5.05
CA PRO A 37 -3.47 4.93 -5.12
C PRO A 37 -3.21 5.50 -3.71
N VAL A 38 -1.98 5.96 -3.46
CA VAL A 38 -1.59 6.55 -2.17
C VAL A 38 -1.58 8.06 -2.30
N GLU A 39 -2.65 8.68 -1.81
CA GLU A 39 -2.76 10.13 -1.70
C GLU A 39 -1.98 10.64 -0.48
N VAL A 40 -1.18 11.68 -0.65
CA VAL A 40 -0.29 12.22 0.38
C VAL A 40 -0.30 13.74 0.36
N LYS A 41 -0.03 14.36 1.51
CA LYS A 41 0.17 15.81 1.65
C LYS A 41 1.66 16.13 1.71
N ILE A 42 2.00 17.41 1.60
CA ILE A 42 3.40 17.87 1.69
C ILE A 42 4.12 17.39 2.96
N LYS A 43 3.41 17.37 4.11
CA LYS A 43 3.95 16.87 5.38
C LYS A 43 4.30 15.39 5.34
N ASP A 44 3.55 14.58 4.58
CA ASP A 44 3.90 13.18 4.37
C ASP A 44 5.15 13.04 3.51
N LEU A 45 5.30 13.88 2.46
CA LEU A 45 6.48 13.90 1.59
C LEU A 45 7.75 14.29 2.36
N ILE A 46 7.65 15.21 3.31
CA ILE A 46 8.71 15.56 4.25
C ILE A 46 9.01 14.38 5.18
N ARG A 47 7.97 13.79 5.78
CA ARG A 47 8.10 12.63 6.68
C ARG A 47 8.85 11.47 6.04
N ILE A 48 8.60 11.19 4.76
CA ILE A 48 9.28 10.12 4.01
C ILE A 48 10.64 10.54 3.44
N GLY A 49 11.03 11.81 3.59
CA GLY A 49 12.35 12.33 3.27
C GLY A 49 12.59 12.68 1.80
N ILE A 50 11.53 13.00 1.06
CA ILE A 50 11.61 13.35 -0.38
C ILE A 50 11.58 14.86 -0.60
N VAL A 51 10.91 15.56 0.30
CA VAL A 51 10.77 17.02 0.27
C VAL A 51 11.44 17.56 1.53
N ASP A 52 12.20 18.63 1.37
CA ASP A 52 12.80 19.33 2.49
C ASP A 52 11.77 20.22 3.20
N GLU A 53 11.90 20.43 4.51
CA GLU A 53 11.07 21.37 5.26
C GLU A 53 11.15 22.80 4.71
N PHE A 54 12.30 23.22 4.19
CA PHE A 54 12.47 24.55 3.58
C PHE A 54 11.63 24.72 2.30
N GLU A 55 11.33 23.64 1.58
CA GLU A 55 10.48 23.67 0.38
C GLU A 55 9.00 23.92 0.71
N MET A 56 8.58 23.94 1.99
CA MET A 56 7.18 24.23 2.35
C MET A 56 6.69 25.60 1.89
N GLY A 57 7.60 26.57 1.70
CA GLY A 57 7.28 27.89 1.17
C GLY A 57 7.08 27.91 -0.35
N ASP A 58 7.52 26.88 -1.06
CA ASP A 58 7.42 26.83 -2.51
C ASP A 58 5.99 26.52 -2.98
N PRO A 59 5.57 27.04 -4.14
CA PRO A 59 4.30 26.66 -4.73
C PRO A 59 4.22 25.12 -4.90
N PRO A 60 3.20 24.43 -4.35
CA PRO A 60 3.11 22.96 -4.40
C PRO A 60 3.15 22.37 -5.82
N LYS A 61 2.71 23.16 -6.81
CA LYS A 61 2.78 22.80 -8.23
C LYS A 61 4.22 22.63 -8.74
N ASN A 62 5.17 23.41 -8.24
CA ASN A 62 6.58 23.31 -8.63
C ASN A 62 7.20 22.03 -8.06
N ILE A 63 6.93 21.76 -6.79
CA ILE A 63 7.31 20.50 -6.12
C ILE A 63 6.71 19.31 -6.87
N ALA A 64 5.42 19.36 -7.20
CA ALA A 64 4.75 18.30 -7.95
C ALA A 64 5.43 18.02 -9.31
N LYS A 65 5.76 19.06 -10.08
CA LYS A 65 6.46 18.92 -11.37
C LYS A 65 7.82 18.25 -11.21
N ARG A 66 8.60 18.63 -10.20
CA ARG A 66 9.89 18.02 -9.88
C ARG A 66 9.72 16.54 -9.55
N LEU A 67 8.82 16.22 -8.63
CA LEU A 67 8.57 14.84 -8.19
C LEU A 67 7.97 13.94 -9.28
N GLN A 68 7.18 14.51 -10.20
CA GLN A 68 6.71 13.79 -11.39
C GLN A 68 7.86 13.43 -12.33
N LYS A 69 8.81 14.35 -12.54
CA LYS A 69 10.01 14.10 -13.36
C LYS A 69 10.92 13.03 -12.73
N GLU A 70 10.99 13.00 -11.40
CA GLU A 70 11.73 11.98 -10.63
C GLU A 70 11.00 10.62 -10.56
N GLY A 71 9.74 10.54 -11.03
CA GLY A 71 8.95 9.31 -10.99
C GLY A 71 8.47 8.93 -9.58
N ILE A 72 8.36 9.90 -8.67
CA ILE A 72 7.90 9.69 -7.29
C ILE A 72 6.41 9.95 -7.16
N VAL A 73 5.89 10.92 -7.91
CA VAL A 73 4.47 11.31 -7.91
C VAL A 73 3.90 11.07 -9.29
N GLU A 74 2.76 10.38 -9.39
CA GLU A 74 2.05 10.19 -10.67
C GLU A 74 1.07 11.34 -10.96
N ARG A 75 0.48 11.91 -9.91
CA ARG A 75 -0.59 12.92 -10.04
C ARG A 75 -0.51 13.97 -8.94
N PHE A 76 -0.90 15.20 -9.27
CA PHE A 76 -1.10 16.28 -8.31
C PHE A 76 -2.45 16.97 -8.54
N ASN A 77 -3.21 17.16 -7.46
CA ASN A 77 -4.45 17.93 -7.46
C ASN A 77 -4.18 19.34 -6.91
N GLN A 78 -4.17 20.33 -7.80
CA GLN A 78 -3.88 21.72 -7.43
C GLN A 78 -4.90 22.32 -6.45
N LYS A 79 -6.18 21.92 -6.53
CA LYS A 79 -7.23 22.49 -5.66
C LYS A 79 -7.09 22.01 -4.22
N SER A 80 -6.76 20.74 -4.02
CA SER A 80 -6.64 20.15 -2.67
C SER A 80 -5.21 20.11 -2.14
N GLY A 81 -4.20 20.37 -2.97
CA GLY A 81 -2.79 20.23 -2.61
C GLY A 81 -2.37 18.77 -2.34
N ILE A 82 -3.10 17.81 -2.92
CA ILE A 82 -2.86 16.37 -2.72
C ILE A 82 -1.97 15.85 -3.84
N PHE A 83 -0.94 15.11 -3.46
CA PHE A 83 -0.06 14.36 -4.36
C PHE A 83 -0.49 12.88 -4.34
N THR A 84 -0.32 12.18 -5.45
CA THR A 84 -0.50 10.72 -5.51
C THR A 84 0.85 10.10 -5.80
N LEU A 85 1.33 9.24 -4.90
CA LEU A 85 2.60 8.54 -5.10
C LEU A 85 2.55 7.65 -6.34
N GLN A 86 3.67 7.55 -7.03
CA GLN A 86 3.83 6.74 -8.22
C GLN A 86 3.56 5.27 -7.92
N ARG A 87 2.76 4.65 -8.78
CA ARG A 87 2.66 3.21 -8.89
C ARG A 87 3.48 2.70 -10.08
N MET A 88 4.05 1.53 -9.90
CA MET A 88 4.70 0.77 -10.95
C MET A 88 3.68 0.27 -11.99
N SER A 89 4.15 -0.26 -13.12
CA SER A 89 3.29 -0.81 -14.17
C SER A 89 2.40 -1.97 -13.71
N ASN A 90 2.77 -2.65 -12.62
CA ASN A 90 1.99 -3.70 -11.98
C ASN A 90 1.10 -3.18 -10.83
N ASN A 91 0.86 -1.87 -10.75
CA ASN A 91 0.14 -1.15 -9.70
C ASN A 91 0.79 -1.11 -8.32
N ASP A 92 1.94 -1.74 -8.11
CA ASP A 92 2.64 -1.66 -6.82
C ASP A 92 3.09 -0.23 -6.53
N CYS A 93 2.91 0.22 -5.28
CA CYS A 93 3.53 1.44 -4.79
C CYS A 93 5.05 1.35 -4.94
N LEU A 94 5.69 2.47 -5.32
CA LEU A 94 7.14 2.67 -5.36
C LEU A 94 7.90 2.09 -4.13
N TYR A 95 7.27 2.13 -2.95
CA TYR A 95 7.87 1.69 -1.69
C TYR A 95 7.53 0.25 -1.28
N LEU A 96 6.99 -0.56 -2.18
CA LEU A 96 6.69 -1.96 -1.90
C LEU A 96 7.85 -2.85 -2.34
N ASP A 97 8.46 -3.54 -1.38
CA ASP A 97 9.52 -4.49 -1.70
C ASP A 97 8.96 -5.66 -2.52
N ARG A 98 9.62 -5.95 -3.66
CA ARG A 98 9.11 -6.92 -4.63
C ARG A 98 9.15 -8.36 -4.13
N LYS A 99 10.04 -8.68 -3.19
CA LYS A 99 10.24 -10.04 -2.68
C LYS A 99 9.41 -10.29 -1.43
N SER A 100 9.65 -9.50 -0.38
CA SER A 100 8.99 -9.65 0.92
C SER A 100 7.54 -9.17 0.91
N ARG A 101 7.14 -8.36 -0.08
CA ARG A 101 5.84 -7.67 -0.12
C ARG A 101 5.62 -6.79 1.11
N MET A 102 6.69 -6.27 1.70
CA MET A 102 6.65 -5.34 2.82
C MET A 102 6.99 -3.92 2.34
N CYS A 103 6.39 -2.93 3.00
CA CYS A 103 6.71 -1.53 2.69
C CYS A 103 8.10 -1.19 3.21
N THR A 104 8.95 -0.65 2.34
CA THR A 104 10.35 -0.29 2.66
C THR A 104 10.48 0.93 3.57
N ILE A 105 9.44 1.76 3.64
CA ILE A 105 9.35 2.95 4.50
C ILE A 105 8.35 2.75 5.66
N TYR A 106 8.21 1.54 6.18
CA TYR A 106 7.16 1.17 7.14
C TYR A 106 7.01 2.18 8.30
N GLU A 107 8.11 2.60 8.90
CA GLU A 107 8.10 3.53 10.03
C GLU A 107 7.69 4.96 9.64
N LYS A 108 8.04 5.37 8.42
CA LYS A 108 7.77 6.72 7.91
C LYS A 108 6.48 6.81 7.09
N ARG A 109 5.70 5.73 7.03
CA ARG A 109 4.48 5.62 6.20
C ARG A 109 3.63 6.89 6.26
N PRO A 110 3.15 7.40 5.11
CA PRO A 110 2.19 8.48 5.06
C PRO A 110 0.94 8.16 5.88
N ASP A 111 0.22 9.19 6.30
CA ASP A 111 -0.99 9.04 7.11
C ASP A 111 -2.04 8.16 6.41
N THR A 112 -2.14 8.25 5.08
CA THR A 112 -2.99 7.37 4.24
C THR A 112 -2.69 5.89 4.44
N CYS A 113 -1.42 5.51 4.45
CA CYS A 113 -1.00 4.12 4.64
C CYS A 113 -1.09 3.68 6.11
N ARG A 114 -0.69 4.57 7.04
CA ARG A 114 -0.67 4.26 8.49
C ARG A 114 -2.07 4.06 9.04
N ASN A 115 -3.05 4.81 8.53
CA ASN A 115 -4.43 4.78 9.02
C ASN A 115 -5.36 3.91 8.16
N HIS A 116 -4.89 3.31 7.07
CA HIS A 116 -5.70 2.36 6.31
C HIS A 116 -5.98 1.09 7.17
N PRO A 117 -7.21 0.55 7.21
CA PRO A 117 -8.38 0.92 6.41
C PRO A 117 -9.38 1.85 7.11
N ARG A 118 -9.03 2.48 8.24
CA ARG A 118 -9.91 3.49 8.87
C ARG A 118 -10.20 4.64 7.90
N ILE A 119 -9.25 4.94 7.02
CA ILE A 119 -9.41 5.85 5.89
C ILE A 119 -9.19 5.12 4.55
N GLY A 120 -9.82 5.62 3.50
CA GLY A 120 -9.74 5.06 2.15
C GLY A 120 -11.10 5.05 1.43
N PRO A 121 -11.19 4.38 0.26
CA PRO A 121 -12.40 4.32 -0.55
C PRO A 121 -13.62 3.72 0.18
N ARG A 122 -13.38 2.78 1.09
CA ARG A 122 -14.41 2.17 1.94
C ARG A 122 -13.92 2.09 3.39
N PRO A 123 -14.16 3.12 4.22
CA PRO A 123 -13.70 3.17 5.60
C PRO A 123 -14.13 1.94 6.42
N GLY A 124 -13.16 1.31 7.10
CA GLY A 124 -13.36 0.10 7.91
C GLY A 124 -13.30 -1.23 7.12
N TYR A 125 -13.14 -1.17 5.80
CA TYR A 125 -13.05 -2.35 4.94
C TYR A 125 -11.71 -2.40 4.22
N CYS A 126 -11.16 -3.60 4.07
CA CYS A 126 -9.85 -3.85 3.48
C CYS A 126 -9.99 -4.55 2.14
N ALA A 127 -9.21 -4.11 1.15
CA ALA A 127 -9.04 -4.76 -0.14
C ALA A 127 -8.20 -6.06 -0.02
N TYR A 128 -8.48 -6.89 0.98
CA TYR A 128 -7.67 -8.04 1.36
C TYR A 128 -7.51 -9.03 0.20
N VAL A 129 -6.26 -9.40 -0.10
CA VAL A 129 -5.96 -10.49 -1.04
C VAL A 129 -4.99 -11.45 -0.35
N PRO A 130 -5.37 -12.73 -0.14
CA PRO A 130 -4.56 -13.69 0.60
C PRO A 130 -3.26 -14.03 -0.14
N LYS A 131 -2.18 -14.28 0.59
CA LYS A 131 -0.96 -14.92 0.06
C LYS A 131 -1.32 -16.30 -0.50
N ALA A 132 -0.65 -16.70 -1.58
CA ALA A 132 -0.74 -18.07 -2.06
C ALA A 132 -0.32 -19.03 -0.94
N VAL A 133 -1.15 -20.03 -0.67
CA VAL A 133 -0.83 -21.07 0.31
C VAL A 133 0.13 -22.04 -0.37
N GLU A 134 1.40 -22.03 0.02
CA GLU A 134 2.33 -23.09 -0.38
C GLU A 134 1.88 -24.40 0.25
N ARG A 135 1.32 -25.29 -0.56
CA ARG A 135 1.05 -26.67 -0.14
C ARG A 135 2.40 -27.39 -0.07
N LYS A 136 2.90 -27.64 1.14
CA LYS A 136 4.02 -28.58 1.32
C LYS A 136 3.53 -29.97 0.89
N ASN A 137 3.97 -30.44 -0.26
CA ASN A 137 3.73 -31.83 -0.65
C ASN A 137 4.49 -32.74 0.31
N SER A 138 3.76 -33.59 1.03
CA SER A 138 4.28 -34.53 2.02
C SER A 138 4.98 -35.75 1.39
N SER A 139 5.57 -35.63 0.20
CA SER A 139 6.16 -36.74 -0.54
C SER A 139 7.67 -36.92 -0.32
N GLU A 140 8.33 -36.09 0.48
CA GLU A 140 9.78 -36.17 0.71
C GLU A 140 10.12 -36.90 2.02
N LYS A 141 9.54 -38.10 2.20
CA LYS A 141 9.93 -39.00 3.30
C LYS A 141 9.79 -40.47 2.91
N LEU A 142 10.45 -40.90 1.83
CA LEU A 142 10.84 -42.30 1.67
C LEU A 142 11.94 -42.45 0.61
N MET A 143 13.20 -42.33 1.02
CA MET A 143 14.34 -43.07 0.46
C MET A 143 15.56 -42.77 1.33
N VAL A 144 15.60 -43.40 2.50
CA VAL A 144 16.85 -43.78 3.14
C VAL A 144 17.06 -45.23 2.71
N PHE A 145 18.02 -45.45 1.80
CA PHE A 145 18.69 -46.72 1.58
C PHE A 145 20.16 -46.42 1.31
#